data_AF-I0YX67-F1
#
_entry.id   AF-I0YX67-F1
#
_cell.length_a   1.000
_cell.length_b   1.000
_cell.length_c   1.000
_cell.angle_alpha   90.00
_cell.angle_beta   90.00
_cell.angle_gamma   90.00
#
_symmetry.space_group_name_H-M   'P 1'
#
loop_
_entity.id
_entity.type
_entity.pdbx_description
1 polymer ?
#
loop_
_entity_poly.entity_id
_entity_poly.type
_entity_poly.pdbx_seq_one_letter_code
_entity_poly.pdbx_strand_id
1 'polypeptide(L)' 'MADPAIQAILTDPVMRQVLQDFQENPAAAQKHTRQPQIMEKLQKLVNAGIVRMA' A
#
# COMPACT_ATOMS: atom_id res chain seq x y z
N MET A 1 9.29 -8.18 -16.60
CA MET A 1 8.90 -6.76 -16.79
C MET A 1 8.16 -6.35 -15.53
N ALA A 2 8.54 -5.24 -14.90
CA ALA A 2 7.82 -4.77 -13.70
C ALA A 2 6.36 -4.50 -14.07
N ASP A 3 5.42 -5.03 -13.30
CA ASP A 3 3.99 -4.88 -13.58
C ASP A 3 3.63 -3.37 -13.57
N PRO A 4 3.11 -2.81 -14.68
CA PRO A 4 2.71 -1.40 -14.75
C PRO A 4 1.71 -1.01 -13.67
N ALA A 5 0.83 -1.92 -13.26
CA ALA A 5 -0.13 -1.68 -12.19
C ALA A 5 0.57 -1.48 -10.84
N ILE A 6 1.64 -2.23 -10.58
CA ILE A 6 2.45 -2.10 -9.37
C ILE A 6 3.19 -0.76 -9.36
N GLN A 7 3.78 -0.36 -10.49
CA GLN A 7 4.42 0.95 -10.61
C GLN A 7 3.44 2.09 -10.34
N ALA A 8 2.22 2.02 -10.91
CA ALA A 8 1.18 3.02 -10.67
C ALA A 8 0.82 3.13 -9.18
N ILE A 9 0.75 2.01 -8.47
CA ILE A 9 0.48 1.97 -7.03
C ILE A 9 1.63 2.60 -6.23
N LEU A 10 2.89 2.34 -6.60
CA LEU A 10 4.06 2.93 -5.92
C LEU A 10 4.19 4.44 -6.15
N THR A 11 3.64 4.94 -7.25
CA THR A 11 3.57 6.38 -7.54
C THR A 11 2.37 7.07 -6.89
N ASP A 12 1.42 6.31 -6.34
CA ASP A 12 0.23 6.87 -5.69
C ASP A 12 0.62 7.58 -4.37
N PRO A 13 0.32 8.88 -4.22
CA PRO A 13 0.64 9.64 -3.01
C PRO A 13 -0.07 9.07 -1.78
N VAL A 14 -1.28 8.54 -1.93
CA VAL A 14 -2.03 7.94 -0.82
C VAL A 14 -1.37 6.65 -0.38
N MET A 15 -0.92 5.82 -1.32
CA MET A 15 -0.23 4.58 -0.94
C MET A 15 1.11 4.87 -0.24
N ARG A 16 1.86 5.88 -0.71
CA ARG A 16 3.08 6.32 -0.03
C ARG A 16 2.82 6.74 1.41
N GLN A 17 1.76 7.52 1.64
CA GLN A 17 1.36 7.91 2.99
C GLN A 17 1.00 6.69 3.84
N VAL A 18 0.24 5.74 3.30
CA VAL A 18 -0.13 4.51 4.02
C VAL A 18 1.11 3.71 4.44
N LEU A 19 2.09 3.56 3.55
CA LEU A 19 3.33 2.86 3.85
C LEU A 19 4.18 3.59 4.91
N GLN A 20 4.19 4.93 4.89
CA GLN A 20 4.83 5.73 5.93
C GLN A 20 4.09 5.60 7.27
N ASP A 21 2.76 5.71 7.26
CA ASP A 21 1.91 5.54 8.44
C ASP A 21 2.09 4.15 9.05
N PHE A 22 2.33 3.10 8.26
CA PHE A 22 2.63 1.77 8.81
C PHE A 22 3.89 1.76 9.70
N GLN A 23 4.85 2.66 9.46
CA GLN A 23 6.06 2.79 10.27
C GLN A 23 5.88 3.77 11.43
N GLU A 24 5.20 4.90 11.20
CA GLU A 24 5.08 5.99 12.18
C GLU A 24 3.83 5.88 13.05
N ASN A 25 2.69 5.50 12.46
CA ASN A 25 1.38 5.45 13.12
C ASN A 25 0.47 4.35 12.54
N PRO A 26 0.62 3.09 13.00
CA PRO A 26 -0.15 1.95 12.47
C PRO A 26 -1.67 2.14 12.55
N ALA A 27 -2.16 2.91 13.52
CA ALA A 27 -3.58 3.21 13.66
C ALA A 27 -4.11 4.11 12.53
N ALA A 28 -3.28 5.03 12.00
CA ALA A 28 -3.62 5.82 10.83
C ALA A 28 -3.63 4.97 9.55
N ALA A 29 -2.61 4.13 9.35
CA ALA A 29 -2.56 3.19 8.24
C ALA A 29 -3.78 2.25 8.21
N GLN A 30 -4.22 1.76 9.38
CA GLN A 30 -5.43 0.96 9.51
C GLN A 30 -6.70 1.70 9.06
N LYS A 31 -6.80 3.03 9.24
CA LYS A 31 -7.95 3.79 8.74
C LYS A 31 -7.96 3.86 7.22
N HIS A 32 -6.78 4.03 6.61
CA HIS A 32 -6.66 4.07 5.16
C HIS A 32 -6.95 2.71 4.52
N THR A 33 -6.47 1.62 5.10
CA THR A 33 -6.76 0.25 4.60
C THR A 33 -8.23 -0.16 4.70
N ARG A 34 -9.07 0.56 5.48
CA ARG A 34 -10.53 0.38 5.42
C ARG A 34 -11.14 0.80 4.09
N GLN A 35 -10.44 1.62 3.31
CA GLN A 35 -10.88 1.98 1.97
C GLN A 35 -10.61 0.81 1.04
N PRO A 36 -11.63 0.23 0.38
CA PRO A 36 -11.46 -0.96 -0.46
C PRO A 36 -10.41 -0.78 -1.55
N GLN A 37 -10.35 0.40 -2.14
CA GLN A 37 -9.36 0.74 -3.18
C GLN A 37 -7.92 0.70 -2.66
N ILE A 38 -7.67 1.12 -1.42
CA ILE A 38 -6.33 1.08 -0.82
C ILE A 38 -5.97 -0.36 -0.49
N MET A 39 -6.92 -1.13 0.05
CA MET A 39 -6.71 -2.54 0.36
C MET A 39 -6.36 -3.36 -0.88
N GLU A 40 -7.06 -3.16 -1.99
CA GLU A 40 -6.75 -3.81 -3.27
C GLU A 40 -5.33 -3.48 -3.75
N LYS A 41 -4.95 -2.20 -3.69
CA LYS A 41 -3.61 -1.76 -4.08
C LYS A 41 -2.54 -2.36 -3.17
N LEU A 42 -2.78 -2.40 -1.86
CA LEU A 42 -1.88 -2.99 -0.88
C LEU A 42 -1.71 -4.49 -1.12
N GLN A 43 -2.80 -5.23 -1.37
CA GLN A 43 -2.75 -6.65 -1.71
C GLN A 43 -1.95 -6.93 -2.97
N LYS A 44 -2.07 -6.09 -4.00
CA LYS A 44 -1.21 -6.21 -5.19
C LYS A 44 0.27 -6.04 -4.84
N LEU A 45 0.62 -5.08 -4.00
CA LEU A 45 2.00 -4.91 -3.53
C LEU A 45 2.51 -6.09 -2.69
N VAL A 46 1.66 -6.66 -1.84
CA VAL A 46 1.98 -7.85 -1.03
C VAL A 46 2.18 -9.07 -1.91
N ASN A 47 1.28 -9.31 -2.86
CA ASN A 47 1.37 -10.41 -3.82
C ASN A 47 2.59 -10.29 -4.73
N ALA A 48 3.01 -9.06 -5.06
CA ALA A 48 4.24 -8.79 -5.78
C ALA A 48 5.51 -8.90 -4.91
N GLY A 49 5.37 -9.16 -3.60
CA GLY A 49 6.48 -9.28 -2.67
C GLY A 49 7.17 -7.96 -2.30
N ILE A 50 6.56 -6.82 -2.63
CA ILE A 50 7.13 -5.48 -2.39
C ILE A 50 6.87 -5.02 -0.97
N VAL A 51 5.67 -5.28 -0.46
CA VAL A 51 5.26 -4.95 0.90
C VAL A 51 5.10 -6.23 1.70
N ARG A 52 5.62 -6.25 2.92
CA ARG A 52 5.36 -7.30 3.91
C ARG A 52 4.52 -6.70 5.02
N MET A 53 3.32 -7.24 5.20
CA MET A 53 2.52 -7.01 6.39
C MET A 53 3.09 -7.94 7.47
N ALA A 54 3.75 -7.37 8.49
CA ALA A 54 4.27 -8.09 9.65
C ALA A 54 3.23 -8.11 10.77
#